data_AF-A0A377E3G5-F1
#
_entry.id   AF-A0A377E3G5-F1
#
_cell.length_a   1.000
_cell.length_b   1.000
_cell.length_c   1.000
_cell.angle_alpha   90.00
_cell.angle_beta   90.00
_cell.angle_gamma   90.00
#
_symmetry.space_group_name_H-M   'P 1'
#
loop_
_entity.id
_entity.type
_entity.pdbx_description
1 polymer ?
#
loop_
_entity_poly.entity_id
_entity_poly.type
_entity_poly.pdbx_seq_one_letter_code
_entity_poly.pdbx_strand_id
1 'polypeptide(L)'
;MISVTLSQLTDILNGELQGADITLDAVTTDTRKLTPGCLFVALKGERFDAHDFADQAKAGGAGALLVSRPLDIDLPQLIVKDTRLAFGELAAWVRQQVPARVVALTGSSGKTSVKEMTAAILSQCGNTLYTAGNLNNDIGVPMTLLRLTPEYDYAVIELGANHQGEIAWTVSLTRPEAALVNNLAAAHLEGFGSLAGVAKAKGEIFSGLPETVSPL
;
A
#
# COMPACT_ATOMS: atom_id res chain seq x y z
N MET A 1 3.49 -12.71 1.93
CA MET A 1 2.13 -12.12 1.86
C MET A 1 1.13 -13.26 1.72
N ILE A 2 -0.17 -12.96 1.64
CA ILE A 2 -1.16 -13.98 1.29
C ILE A 2 -0.89 -14.46 -0.14
N SER A 3 -0.80 -15.78 -0.31
CA SER A 3 -0.60 -16.42 -1.61
C SER A 3 -1.75 -16.09 -2.56
N VAL A 4 -1.43 -15.77 -3.81
CA VAL A 4 -2.41 -15.43 -4.84
C VAL A 4 -1.93 -15.86 -6.22
N THR A 5 -2.84 -16.32 -7.06
CA THR A 5 -2.53 -16.71 -8.46
C THR A 5 -2.61 -15.50 -9.40
N LEU A 6 -1.92 -15.56 -10.53
CA LEU A 6 -2.03 -14.51 -11.54
C LEU A 6 -3.45 -14.39 -12.09
N SER A 7 -4.18 -15.51 -12.25
CA SER A 7 -5.58 -15.47 -12.67
C SER A 7 -6.48 -14.75 -11.66
N GLN A 8 -6.27 -14.98 -10.35
CA GLN A 8 -6.99 -14.22 -9.32
C GLN A 8 -6.66 -12.73 -9.40
N LEU A 9 -5.39 -12.38 -9.63
CA LEU A 9 -4.98 -10.99 -9.79
C LEU A 9 -5.56 -10.35 -11.06
N THR A 10 -5.77 -11.11 -12.14
CA THR A 10 -6.50 -10.65 -13.33
C THR A 10 -7.90 -10.16 -12.96
N ASP A 11 -8.63 -10.94 -12.16
CA ASP A 11 -9.98 -10.56 -11.71
C ASP A 11 -9.96 -9.36 -10.74
N ILE A 12 -9.03 -9.35 -9.78
CA ILE A 12 -8.92 -8.30 -8.76
C ILE A 12 -8.52 -6.96 -9.37
N LEU A 13 -7.59 -6.98 -10.33
CA LEU A 13 -6.95 -5.77 -10.89
C LEU A 13 -7.48 -5.40 -12.26
N ASN A 14 -8.47 -6.13 -12.79
CA ASN A 14 -9.02 -5.96 -14.13
C ASN A 14 -7.92 -5.90 -15.21
N GLY A 15 -6.97 -6.85 -15.11
CA GLY A 15 -5.81 -6.95 -15.98
C GLY A 15 -5.97 -8.00 -17.07
N GLU A 16 -4.93 -8.16 -17.88
CA GLU A 16 -4.79 -9.22 -18.87
C GLU A 16 -3.58 -10.07 -18.52
N LEU A 17 -3.77 -11.38 -18.38
CA LEU A 17 -2.69 -12.32 -18.14
C LEU A 17 -2.08 -12.80 -19.47
N GLN A 18 -0.78 -12.61 -19.62
CA GLN A 18 0.03 -13.19 -20.68
C GLN A 18 1.07 -14.16 -20.09
N GLY A 19 1.04 -15.43 -20.50
CA GLY A 19 1.97 -16.46 -20.03
C GLY A 19 1.31 -17.47 -19.07
N ALA A 20 2.14 -18.16 -18.28
CA ALA A 20 1.66 -19.18 -17.36
C ALA A 20 0.97 -18.56 -16.13
N ASP A 21 -0.11 -19.19 -15.67
CA ASP A 21 -0.70 -18.88 -14.38
C ASP A 21 0.15 -19.51 -13.25
N ILE A 22 0.68 -18.66 -12.37
CA ILE A 22 1.55 -19.08 -11.27
C ILE A 22 1.03 -18.52 -9.95
N THR A 23 1.37 -19.20 -8.85
CA THR A 23 1.13 -18.69 -7.50
C THR A 23 2.26 -17.79 -7.05
N LEU A 24 1.92 -16.68 -6.41
CA LEU A 24 2.82 -15.64 -5.93
C LEU A 24 2.69 -15.51 -4.41
N ASP A 25 3.83 -15.58 -3.71
CA ASP A 25 3.89 -15.46 -2.24
C ASP A 25 4.57 -14.17 -1.76
N ALA A 26 5.10 -13.38 -2.70
CA ALA A 26 5.82 -12.13 -2.46
C ALA A 26 5.62 -11.14 -3.62
N VAL A 27 5.61 -9.85 -3.29
CA VAL A 27 5.51 -8.74 -4.23
C VAL A 27 6.58 -7.72 -3.88
N THR A 28 7.24 -7.15 -4.88
CA THR A 28 8.21 -6.06 -4.71
C THR A 28 8.17 -5.07 -5.86
N THR A 29 8.49 -3.82 -5.58
CA THR A 29 8.68 -2.74 -6.55
C THR A 29 10.16 -2.37 -6.73
N ASP A 30 11.04 -3.03 -5.98
CA ASP A 30 12.48 -2.72 -5.90
C ASP A 30 13.30 -3.94 -6.32
N THR A 31 14.03 -3.80 -7.43
CA THR A 31 14.87 -4.88 -7.98
C THR A 31 15.99 -5.31 -7.03
N ARG A 32 16.34 -4.49 -6.04
CA ARG A 32 17.34 -4.83 -5.01
C ARG A 32 16.78 -5.77 -3.92
N LYS A 33 15.47 -5.99 -3.90
CA LYS A 33 14.74 -6.80 -2.91
C LYS A 33 14.01 -7.99 -3.55
N LEU A 34 14.41 -8.39 -4.74
CA LEU A 34 13.82 -9.54 -5.43
C LEU A 34 14.04 -10.80 -4.60
N THR A 35 13.01 -11.63 -4.57
CA THR A 35 13.05 -12.97 -4.00
C THR A 35 12.58 -13.96 -5.07
N PRO A 36 13.08 -15.20 -5.07
CA PRO A 36 12.69 -16.19 -6.08
C PRO A 36 11.16 -16.34 -6.16
N GLY A 37 10.62 -16.21 -7.37
CA GLY A 37 9.19 -16.36 -7.64
C GLY A 37 8.32 -15.16 -7.29
N CYS A 38 8.88 -14.03 -6.84
CA CYS A 38 8.07 -12.86 -6.51
C CYS A 38 7.46 -12.17 -7.74
N LEU A 39 6.37 -11.43 -7.52
CA LEU A 39 5.84 -10.48 -8.48
C LEU A 39 6.63 -9.18 -8.42
N PHE A 40 7.27 -8.82 -9.53
CA PHE A 40 7.86 -7.49 -9.67
C PHE A 40 6.85 -6.51 -10.26
N VAL A 41 6.61 -5.41 -9.54
CA VAL A 41 5.67 -4.37 -9.96
C VAL A 41 6.42 -3.22 -10.61
N ALA A 42 6.20 -3.04 -11.91
CA ALA A 42 6.86 -2.02 -12.70
C ALA A 42 6.18 -0.65 -12.52
N LEU A 43 6.54 0.07 -11.45
CA LEU A 43 6.08 1.44 -11.20
C LEU A 43 6.78 2.47 -12.08
N LYS A 44 6.01 3.44 -12.57
CA LYS A 44 6.53 4.61 -13.30
C LYS A 44 6.49 5.85 -12.42
N GLY A 45 7.65 6.47 -12.24
CA GLY A 45 7.81 7.78 -11.59
C GLY A 45 8.13 8.88 -12.62
N GLU A 46 8.37 10.10 -12.14
CA GLU A 46 8.66 11.25 -13.03
C GLU A 46 9.99 11.11 -13.78
N ARG A 47 10.98 10.44 -13.18
CA ARG A 47 12.34 10.31 -13.71
C ARG A 47 12.76 8.86 -13.99
N PHE A 48 11.84 7.93 -13.81
CA PHE A 48 12.16 6.51 -13.77
C PHE A 48 10.99 5.68 -14.27
N ASP A 49 11.26 4.68 -15.09
CA ASP A 49 10.27 3.72 -15.55
C ASP A 49 10.76 2.30 -15.20
N ALA A 50 10.14 1.66 -14.21
CA ALA A 50 10.55 0.34 -13.73
C ALA A 50 10.40 -0.75 -14.81
N HIS A 51 9.63 -0.51 -15.88
CA HIS A 51 9.50 -1.45 -17.00
C HIS A 51 10.85 -1.71 -17.67
N ASP A 52 11.75 -0.72 -17.66
CA ASP A 52 13.08 -0.83 -18.24
C ASP A 52 14.01 -1.78 -17.44
N PHE A 53 13.56 -2.24 -16.26
CA PHE A 53 14.28 -3.17 -15.40
C PHE A 53 13.70 -4.58 -15.42
N ALA A 54 12.84 -4.92 -16.39
CA ALA A 54 12.25 -6.25 -16.50
C ALA A 54 13.30 -7.37 -16.63
N ASP A 55 14.35 -7.17 -17.44
CA ASP A 55 15.45 -8.12 -17.54
C ASP A 55 16.21 -8.28 -16.22
N GLN A 56 16.42 -7.17 -15.50
CA GLN A 56 17.03 -7.22 -14.16
C GLN A 56 16.11 -7.96 -13.17
N ALA A 57 14.79 -7.74 -13.25
CA ALA A 57 13.80 -8.44 -12.43
C ALA A 57 13.84 -9.95 -12.68
N LYS A 58 13.86 -10.36 -13.96
CA LYS A 58 14.03 -11.76 -14.36
C LYS A 58 15.33 -12.36 -13.83
N ALA A 59 16.46 -11.68 -14.05
CA ALA A 59 17.77 -12.14 -13.60
C ALA A 59 17.86 -12.24 -12.06
N GLY A 60 17.14 -11.38 -11.33
CA GLY A 60 17.02 -11.43 -9.88
C GLY A 60 16.00 -12.43 -9.34
N GLY A 61 15.33 -13.20 -10.22
CA GLY A 61 14.45 -14.29 -9.84
C GLY A 61 12.96 -13.94 -9.72
N ALA A 62 12.50 -12.81 -10.29
CA ALA A 62 11.07 -12.54 -10.40
C ALA A 62 10.36 -13.68 -11.14
N GLY A 63 9.23 -14.14 -10.59
CA GLY A 63 8.39 -15.17 -11.19
C GLY A 63 7.39 -14.60 -12.21
N ALA A 64 6.98 -13.35 -12.02
CA ALA A 64 6.07 -12.63 -12.90
C ALA A 64 6.26 -11.12 -12.80
N LEU A 65 5.67 -10.38 -13.75
CA LEU A 65 5.69 -8.92 -13.79
C LEU A 65 4.27 -8.35 -13.75
N LEU A 66 4.05 -7.27 -12.99
CA LEU A 66 2.87 -6.40 -13.11
C LEU A 66 3.28 -5.15 -13.88
N VAL A 67 2.74 -4.98 -15.09
CA VAL A 67 3.19 -3.98 -16.08
C VAL A 67 2.02 -3.22 -16.69
N SER A 68 2.26 -2.01 -17.19
CA SER A 68 1.25 -1.20 -17.89
C SER A 68 1.23 -1.40 -19.41
N ARG A 69 2.15 -2.21 -19.93
CA ARG A 69 2.29 -2.56 -21.35
C ARG A 69 2.97 -3.91 -21.48
N PRO A 70 2.70 -4.69 -22.54
CA PRO A 70 3.45 -5.91 -22.80
C PRO A 70 4.93 -5.60 -23.02
N LEU A 71 5.78 -6.46 -22.47
CA LEU A 71 7.24 -6.44 -22.63
C LEU A 71 7.69 -7.71 -23.37
N ASP A 72 8.70 -7.59 -24.22
CA ASP A 72 9.30 -8.72 -24.93
C ASP A 72 10.27 -9.47 -23.99
N ILE A 73 9.69 -10.19 -23.03
CA ILE A 73 10.43 -10.95 -22.02
C ILE A 73 9.71 -12.28 -21.75
N ASP A 74 10.50 -13.34 -21.67
CA ASP A 74 10.02 -14.68 -21.34
C ASP A 74 9.80 -14.82 -19.83
N LEU A 75 8.74 -14.16 -19.36
CA LEU A 75 8.16 -14.25 -18.01
C LEU A 75 6.64 -14.01 -18.11
N PRO A 76 5.83 -14.63 -17.24
CA PRO A 76 4.42 -14.25 -17.08
C PRO A 76 4.26 -12.76 -16.77
N GLN A 77 3.27 -12.14 -17.40
CA GLN A 77 2.96 -10.71 -17.25
C GLN A 77 1.48 -10.55 -16.94
N LEU A 78 1.18 -9.77 -15.90
CA LEU A 78 -0.13 -9.21 -15.69
C LEU A 78 -0.13 -7.77 -16.18
N ILE A 79 -0.86 -7.52 -17.26
CA ILE A 79 -0.91 -6.22 -17.93
C ILE A 79 -2.12 -5.45 -17.41
N VAL A 80 -1.89 -4.27 -16.85
CA VAL A 80 -2.93 -3.39 -16.29
C VAL A 80 -2.86 -2.01 -16.94
N LYS A 81 -3.87 -1.16 -16.72
CA LYS A 81 -3.85 0.22 -17.26
C LYS A 81 -2.84 1.12 -16.53
N ASP A 82 -2.74 0.96 -15.21
CA ASP A 82 -1.89 1.75 -14.34
C ASP A 82 -1.33 0.87 -13.22
N THR A 83 0.00 0.69 -13.21
CA THR A 83 0.67 -0.19 -12.23
C THR A 83 0.67 0.38 -10.82
N ARG A 84 0.60 1.71 -10.65
CA ARG A 84 0.51 2.35 -9.33
C ARG A 84 -0.86 2.11 -8.71
N LEU A 85 -1.94 2.26 -9.48
CA LEU A 85 -3.29 1.98 -8.99
C LEU A 85 -3.46 0.49 -8.68
N ALA A 86 -3.06 -0.38 -9.61
CA ALA A 86 -3.13 -1.82 -9.43
C ALA A 86 -2.32 -2.31 -8.21
N PHE A 87 -1.16 -1.69 -7.93
CA PHE A 87 -0.38 -1.99 -6.73
C PHE A 87 -1.12 -1.64 -5.44
N GLY A 88 -1.80 -0.49 -5.40
CA GLY A 88 -2.64 -0.10 -4.28
C GLY A 88 -3.85 -1.02 -4.11
N GLU A 89 -4.51 -1.40 -5.20
CA GLU A 89 -5.65 -2.31 -5.20
C GLU A 89 -5.28 -3.72 -4.72
N LEU A 90 -4.12 -4.24 -5.14
CA LEU A 90 -3.56 -5.49 -4.64
C LEU A 90 -3.35 -5.42 -3.12
N ALA A 91 -2.76 -4.33 -2.63
CA ALA A 91 -2.56 -4.12 -1.20
C ALA A 91 -3.88 -4.00 -0.42
N ALA A 92 -4.89 -3.33 -0.99
CA ALA A 92 -6.22 -3.25 -0.41
C ALA A 92 -6.94 -4.61 -0.39
N TRP A 93 -6.73 -5.44 -1.40
CA TRP A 93 -7.21 -6.82 -1.41
C TRP A 93 -6.55 -7.64 -0.31
N VAL A 94 -5.22 -7.58 -0.16
CA VAL A 94 -4.51 -8.27 0.93
C VAL A 94 -5.03 -7.83 2.29
N ARG A 95 -5.27 -6.52 2.49
CA ARG A 95 -5.87 -6.04 3.74
C ARG A 95 -7.24 -6.68 4.02
N GLN A 96 -8.11 -6.80 3.01
CA GLN A 96 -9.44 -7.38 3.18
C GLN A 96 -9.42 -8.87 3.54
N GLN A 97 -8.34 -9.58 3.22
CA GLN A 97 -8.19 -10.99 3.57
C GLN A 97 -7.73 -11.21 5.03
N VAL A 98 -7.27 -10.16 5.72
CA VAL A 98 -6.72 -10.26 7.09
C VAL A 98 -7.64 -9.53 8.09
N PRO A 99 -8.11 -10.22 9.15
CA PRO A 99 -9.06 -9.65 10.11
C PRO A 99 -8.42 -8.68 11.12
N ALA A 100 -7.16 -8.29 10.90
CA ALA A 100 -6.43 -7.37 11.78
C ALA A 100 -7.20 -6.05 11.93
N ARG A 101 -7.36 -5.60 13.18
CA ARG A 101 -7.94 -4.29 13.49
C ARG A 101 -6.92 -3.19 13.23
N VAL A 102 -7.33 -2.14 12.55
CA VAL A 102 -6.41 -1.12 12.05
C VAL A 102 -6.72 0.26 12.56
N VAL A 103 -5.64 0.87 13.04
CA VAL A 103 -5.57 2.27 13.43
C VAL A 103 -4.82 3.01 12.33
N ALA A 104 -5.49 3.95 11.66
CA ALA A 104 -4.84 4.88 10.75
C ALA A 104 -4.59 6.22 11.47
N LEU A 105 -3.45 6.84 11.22
CA LEU A 105 -3.14 8.15 11.79
C LEU A 105 -2.48 9.09 10.79
N THR A 106 -2.83 10.37 10.88
CA THR A 106 -2.22 11.45 10.12
C THR A 106 -2.00 12.68 11.01
N GLY A 107 -1.43 13.74 10.44
CA GLY A 107 -1.17 15.01 11.11
C GLY A 107 -0.03 15.77 10.44
N SER A 108 0.11 17.06 10.76
CA SER A 108 1.24 17.86 10.28
C SER A 108 2.55 17.36 10.89
N SER A 109 2.59 17.15 12.20
CA SER A 109 3.78 16.71 12.93
C SER A 109 3.49 15.57 13.92
N GLY A 110 4.53 14.84 14.34
CA GLY A 110 4.42 13.84 15.41
C GLY A 110 3.75 12.51 15.01
N LYS A 111 3.39 12.32 13.73
CA LYS A 111 2.79 11.08 13.22
C LYS A 111 3.59 9.84 13.62
N THR A 112 4.89 9.83 13.34
CA THR A 112 5.75 8.69 13.65
C THR A 112 5.83 8.41 15.15
N SER A 113 5.93 9.43 16.01
CA SER A 113 5.92 9.22 17.47
C SER A 113 4.63 8.58 17.95
N VAL A 114 3.47 9.07 17.48
CA VAL A 114 2.17 8.50 17.84
C VAL A 114 2.03 7.08 17.29
N LYS A 115 2.47 6.81 16.07
CA LYS A 115 2.50 5.46 15.48
C LYS A 115 3.33 4.50 16.32
N GLU A 116 4.55 4.86 16.70
CA GLU A 116 5.42 4.02 17.54
C GLU A 116 4.79 3.76 18.93
N MET A 117 4.20 4.78 19.56
CA MET A 117 3.52 4.62 20.85
C MET A 117 2.30 3.70 20.74
N THR A 118 1.44 3.92 19.74
CA THR A 118 0.25 3.08 19.51
C THR A 118 0.65 1.64 19.19
N ALA A 119 1.66 1.44 18.35
CA ALA A 119 2.17 0.11 18.02
C ALA A 119 2.73 -0.59 19.25
N ALA A 120 3.49 0.11 20.10
CA ALA A 120 4.05 -0.46 21.32
C ALA A 120 2.95 -0.91 22.30
N ILE A 121 1.86 -0.13 22.43
CA ILE A 121 0.72 -0.46 23.27
C ILE A 121 -0.03 -1.68 22.70
N LEU A 122 -0.40 -1.66 21.42
CA LEU A 122 -1.12 -2.77 20.78
C LEU A 122 -0.30 -4.07 20.74
N SER A 123 1.04 -3.96 20.64
CA SER A 123 1.94 -5.12 20.73
C SER A 123 1.90 -5.82 22.09
N GLN A 124 1.40 -5.16 23.15
CA GLN A 124 1.14 -5.83 24.44
C GLN A 124 -0.16 -6.65 24.41
N CYS A 125 -1.04 -6.42 23.43
CA CYS A 125 -2.33 -7.07 23.30
C CYS A 125 -2.33 -8.18 22.24
N GLY A 126 -1.48 -8.08 21.22
CA GLY A 126 -1.43 -9.03 20.11
C GLY A 126 -0.37 -8.68 19.07
N ASN A 127 -0.19 -9.56 18.08
CA ASN A 127 0.77 -9.36 17.02
C ASN A 127 0.40 -8.12 16.20
N THR A 128 1.32 -7.15 16.11
CA THR A 128 1.02 -5.82 15.58
C THR A 128 1.95 -5.46 14.43
N LEU A 129 1.36 -5.22 13.26
CA LEU A 129 2.06 -4.61 12.13
C LEU A 129 2.04 -3.10 12.27
N TYR A 130 3.08 -2.39 11.81
CA TYR A 130 3.03 -0.93 11.73
C TYR A 130 3.92 -0.38 10.62
N THR A 131 3.61 0.83 10.14
CA THR A 131 4.39 1.49 9.08
C THR A 131 5.87 1.59 9.45
N ALA A 132 6.74 1.06 8.59
CA ALA A 132 8.18 1.13 8.77
C ALA A 132 8.76 2.45 8.22
N GLY A 133 9.61 3.12 8.98
CA GLY A 133 10.23 4.38 8.56
C GLY A 133 9.18 5.43 8.14
N ASN A 134 9.32 5.93 6.92
CA ASN A 134 8.44 6.93 6.30
C ASN A 134 7.59 6.36 5.14
N LEU A 135 7.27 5.06 5.16
CA LEU A 135 6.42 4.42 4.16
C LEU A 135 4.93 4.80 4.33
N ASN A 136 4.63 6.09 4.25
CA ASN A 136 3.33 6.68 4.59
C ASN A 136 2.63 7.33 3.39
N ASN A 137 3.18 7.23 2.18
CA ASN A 137 2.59 7.77 0.96
C ASN A 137 1.82 6.71 0.15
N ASP A 138 1.38 7.11 -1.04
CA ASP A 138 0.68 6.31 -2.04
C ASP A 138 1.37 4.99 -2.45
N ILE A 139 2.70 4.88 -2.31
CA ILE A 139 3.45 3.63 -2.56
C ILE A 139 3.81 2.91 -1.24
N GLY A 140 4.23 3.65 -0.22
CA GLY A 140 4.67 3.11 1.06
C GLY A 140 3.55 2.46 1.87
N VAL A 141 2.33 3.00 1.81
CA VAL A 141 1.16 2.40 2.47
C VAL A 141 0.84 1.02 1.86
N PRO A 142 0.71 0.86 0.53
CA PRO A 142 0.61 -0.46 -0.08
C PRO A 142 1.73 -1.43 0.31
N MET A 143 2.99 -0.99 0.32
CA MET A 143 4.11 -1.82 0.78
C MET A 143 3.95 -2.30 2.22
N THR A 144 3.38 -1.46 3.09
CA THR A 144 3.09 -1.83 4.48
C THR A 144 1.99 -2.89 4.53
N LEU A 145 0.87 -2.68 3.82
CA LEU A 145 -0.28 -3.59 3.81
C LEU A 145 0.04 -4.97 3.23
N LEU A 146 0.91 -5.06 2.22
CA LEU A 146 1.33 -6.34 1.63
C LEU A 146 2.09 -7.26 2.60
N ARG A 147 2.56 -6.73 3.74
CA ARG A 147 3.17 -7.54 4.80
C ARG A 147 2.15 -8.19 5.73
N LEU A 148 0.86 -7.84 5.63
CA LEU A 148 -0.18 -8.46 6.42
C LEU A 148 -0.26 -9.97 6.11
N THR A 149 -0.47 -10.73 7.18
CA THR A 149 -0.72 -12.17 7.20
C THR A 149 -1.82 -12.43 8.24
N PRO A 150 -2.48 -13.61 8.21
CA PRO A 150 -3.50 -13.96 9.21
C PRO A 150 -3.01 -13.98 10.66
N GLU A 151 -1.70 -13.93 10.90
CA GLU A 151 -1.10 -13.90 12.24
C GLU A 151 -1.16 -12.53 12.92
N TYR A 152 -1.46 -11.46 12.18
CA TYR A 152 -1.56 -10.11 12.75
C TYR A 152 -2.95 -9.86 13.35
N ASP A 153 -2.97 -9.43 14.60
CA ASP A 153 -4.18 -9.00 15.32
C ASP A 153 -4.47 -7.51 15.06
N TYR A 154 -3.41 -6.71 14.90
CA TYR A 154 -3.49 -5.27 14.75
C TYR A 154 -2.60 -4.73 13.63
N ALA A 155 -2.98 -3.59 13.03
CA ALA A 155 -2.06 -2.78 12.25
C ALA A 155 -2.15 -1.27 12.55
N VAL A 156 -1.01 -0.60 12.65
CA VAL A 156 -0.91 0.85 12.86
C VAL A 156 -0.32 1.51 11.62
N ILE A 157 -1.16 2.18 10.84
CA ILE A 157 -0.79 2.72 9.53
C ILE A 157 -0.67 4.25 9.59
N GLU A 158 0.54 4.73 9.34
CA GLU A 158 0.81 6.16 9.20
C GLU A 158 0.44 6.62 7.78
N LEU A 159 -0.38 7.67 7.68
CA LEU A 159 -0.81 8.27 6.41
C LEU A 159 -0.25 9.69 6.27
N GLY A 160 0.64 9.87 5.32
CA GLY A 160 1.21 11.14 4.89
C GLY A 160 0.49 11.69 3.66
N ALA A 161 0.56 13.02 3.49
CA ALA A 161 0.14 13.66 2.25
C ALA A 161 0.79 15.03 2.10
N ASN A 162 1.08 15.37 0.85
CA ASN A 162 1.52 16.66 0.34
C ASN A 162 0.42 17.38 -0.46
N HIS A 163 -0.53 16.63 -1.05
CA HIS A 163 -1.64 17.18 -1.83
C HIS A 163 -2.99 16.65 -1.37
N GLN A 164 -4.05 17.39 -1.71
CA GLN A 164 -5.41 16.96 -1.43
C GLN A 164 -5.75 15.68 -2.23
N GLY A 165 -6.48 14.74 -1.63
CA GLY A 165 -6.87 13.46 -2.24
C GLY A 165 -5.90 12.30 -1.96
N GLU A 166 -4.67 12.57 -1.53
CA GLU A 166 -3.70 11.51 -1.23
C GLU A 166 -4.09 10.69 0.01
N ILE A 167 -4.70 11.34 1.01
CA ILE A 167 -5.22 10.63 2.19
C ILE A 167 -6.50 9.90 1.84
N ALA A 168 -7.39 10.51 1.05
CA ALA A 168 -8.59 9.83 0.56
C ALA A 168 -8.23 8.52 -0.18
N TRP A 169 -7.22 8.55 -1.04
CA TRP A 169 -6.68 7.36 -1.70
C TRP A 169 -6.17 6.34 -0.68
N THR A 170 -5.16 6.70 0.12
CA THR A 170 -4.52 5.73 1.03
C THR A 170 -5.47 5.19 2.11
N VAL A 171 -6.43 6.00 2.57
CA VAL A 171 -7.42 5.53 3.55
C VAL A 171 -8.44 4.57 2.94
N SER A 172 -8.79 4.73 1.66
CA SER A 172 -9.64 3.77 0.95
C SER A 172 -9.00 2.38 0.82
N LEU A 173 -7.67 2.31 0.82
CA LEU A 173 -6.90 1.07 0.83
C LEU A 173 -6.83 0.47 2.24
N THR A 174 -6.62 1.33 3.24
CA THR A 174 -6.39 0.88 4.63
C THR A 174 -7.67 0.58 5.39
N ARG A 175 -8.83 1.15 5.07
CA ARG A 175 -10.12 0.86 5.71
C ARG A 175 -10.02 0.65 7.24
N PRO A 176 -9.58 1.68 7.99
CA PRO A 176 -9.33 1.56 9.42
C PRO A 176 -10.62 1.48 10.24
N GLU A 177 -10.55 0.81 11.39
CA GLU A 177 -11.58 0.82 12.42
C GLU A 177 -11.42 2.01 13.38
N ALA A 178 -10.22 2.58 13.48
CA ALA A 178 -9.96 3.81 14.22
C ALA A 178 -9.07 4.75 13.40
N ALA A 179 -9.41 6.05 13.38
CA ALA A 179 -8.67 7.08 12.66
C ALA A 179 -8.33 8.24 13.59
N LEU A 180 -7.11 8.76 13.47
CA LEU A 180 -6.62 9.88 14.27
C LEU A 180 -6.00 10.98 13.39
N VAL A 181 -6.37 12.23 13.66
CA VAL A 181 -5.59 13.40 13.23
C VAL A 181 -4.86 13.95 14.45
N ASN A 182 -3.53 13.80 14.51
CA ASN A 182 -2.72 14.20 15.67
C ASN A 182 -2.72 15.72 15.89
N ASN A 183 -2.50 16.49 14.83
CA ASN A 183 -2.55 17.95 14.84
C ASN A 183 -2.69 18.51 13.43
N LEU A 184 -3.14 19.77 13.37
CA LEU A 184 -3.23 20.58 12.17
C LEU A 184 -2.34 21.82 12.37
N ALA A 185 -1.25 21.88 11.63
CA ALA A 185 -0.32 23.00 11.60
C ALA A 185 0.02 23.37 10.16
N ALA A 186 0.49 24.61 9.96
CA ALA A 186 0.95 25.10 8.67
C ALA A 186 2.22 24.34 8.22
N ALA A 187 2.01 23.24 7.51
CA ALA A 187 3.03 22.39 6.91
C ALA A 187 2.61 22.03 5.48
N HIS A 188 3.56 21.91 4.57
CA HIS A 188 3.30 21.57 3.15
C HIS A 188 2.29 22.52 2.46
N LEU A 189 2.34 23.81 2.80
CA LEU A 189 1.38 24.80 2.29
C LEU A 189 1.43 24.96 0.76
N GLU A 190 2.55 24.68 0.11
CA GLU A 190 2.64 24.71 -1.36
C GLU A 190 1.66 23.75 -2.02
N GLY A 191 1.48 22.54 -1.47
CA GLY A 191 0.55 21.55 -2.00
C GLY A 191 -0.89 21.67 -1.48
N PHE A 192 -1.09 22.28 -0.31
CA PHE A 192 -2.42 22.43 0.31
C PHE A 192 -3.05 23.83 0.17
N GLY A 193 -2.27 24.83 -0.23
CA GLY A 193 -2.67 26.23 -0.41
C GLY A 193 -2.92 27.02 0.89
N SER A 194 -3.45 26.40 1.95
CA SER A 194 -3.78 27.07 3.21
C SER A 194 -3.87 26.11 4.40
N LEU A 195 -3.94 26.63 5.63
CA LEU A 195 -4.23 25.82 6.81
C LEU A 195 -5.60 25.11 6.72
N ALA A 196 -6.60 25.76 6.10
CA ALA A 196 -7.89 25.13 5.82
C ALA A 196 -7.76 23.98 4.81
N GLY A 197 -6.87 24.13 3.82
CA GLY A 197 -6.52 23.05 2.90
C GLY A 197 -5.82 21.88 3.59
N VAL A 198 -4.92 22.15 4.54
CA VAL A 198 -4.31 21.11 5.39
C VAL A 198 -5.39 20.39 6.19
N ALA A 199 -6.30 21.13 6.85
CA ALA A 199 -7.40 20.56 7.61
C ALA A 199 -8.30 19.67 6.74
N LYS A 200 -8.67 20.12 5.54
CA LYS A 200 -9.47 19.37 4.57
C LYS A 200 -8.77 18.08 4.16
N ALA A 201 -7.51 18.16 3.73
CA ALA A 201 -6.75 16.98 3.30
C ALA A 201 -6.53 15.98 4.44
N LYS A 202 -6.20 16.44 5.64
CA LYS A 202 -6.01 15.57 6.82
C LYS A 202 -7.34 14.96 7.29
N GLY A 203 -8.44 15.69 7.13
CA GLY A 203 -9.80 15.22 7.43
C GLY A 203 -10.29 14.11 6.50
N GLU A 204 -9.69 13.93 5.31
CA GLU A 204 -10.01 12.82 4.41
C GLU A 204 -9.86 11.45 5.09
N ILE A 205 -9.01 11.34 6.12
CA ILE A 205 -8.81 10.10 6.87
C ILE A 205 -10.11 9.53 7.47
N PHE A 206 -11.08 10.38 7.79
CA PHE A 206 -12.34 9.93 8.37
C PHE A 206 -13.28 9.30 7.33
N SER A 207 -13.05 9.51 6.03
CA SER A 207 -13.84 8.90 4.96
C SER A 207 -13.65 7.39 4.83
N GLY A 208 -12.59 6.83 5.40
CA GLY A 208 -12.32 5.40 5.40
C GLY A 208 -12.82 4.66 6.63
N LEU A 209 -13.43 5.35 7.59
CA LEU A 209 -14.06 4.71 8.75
C LEU A 209 -15.36 4.01 8.34
N PRO A 210 -15.72 2.87 8.98
CA PRO A 210 -17.00 2.22 8.75
C PRO A 210 -18.17 3.11 9.18
N GLU A 211 -19.28 3.06 8.44
CA GLU A 211 -20.51 3.82 8.76
C GLU A 211 -21.16 3.39 10.08
N THR A 212 -20.86 2.17 10.54
CA THR A 212 -21.35 1.62 11.81
C THR A 212 -20.19 1.06 12.62
N VAL A 213 -20.05 1.55 13.86
CA VAL A 213 -19.13 0.97 14.84
C VAL A 213 -19.72 -0.36 15.27
N SER A 214 -19.09 -1.47 14.86
CA SER A 214 -19.48 -2.79 15.39
C SER A 214 -19.28 -2.77 16.90
N PRO A 215 -20.32 -3.05 17.71
CA PRO A 215 -20.16 -3.07 19.16
C PRO A 215 -19.12 -4.13 19.54
N LEU A 216 -18.12 -3.69 20.31
CA LEU A 216 -17.04 -4.52 20.86
C LEU A 216 -17.57 -5.71 21.66
#